data_AF-A0A3N6AZ61-F1
#
_entry.id   AF-A0A3N6AZ61-F1
#
_cell.length_a   1.000
_cell.length_b   1.000
_cell.length_c   1.000
_cell.angle_alpha   90.00
_cell.angle_beta   90.00
_cell.angle_gamma   90.00
#
_symmetry.space_group_name_H-M   'P 1'
#
loop_
_entity.id
_entity.type
_entity.pdbx_description
1 polymer ?
#
loop_
_entity_poly.entity_id
_entity_poly.type
_entity_poly.pdbx_seq_one_letter_code
_entity_poly.pdbx_strand_id
1 'polypeptide(L)'
;MRIAFDGTPLTQLLTGVGYFTAHQLRHLAKEAAGDELVVVSNREMSPETIPVGVKTWRAHRFPIRMLWMQMLAPLALRSVSPKVAHFTNSISPLVKVAPTVVTIHDMTLRLLPGYHPPRRRIVRVLVGLSARRADAIITLSESARNDIVRLLGVPSERVHVVYGAAAPEFRRITDQEHLEAIRRKYSLPERFVLSLGTIEPRKNLPRLLNAFARLKKANRFP
;
A
#
# COMPACT_ATOMS: atom_id res chain seq x y z
N MET A 1 -13.02 6.76 -19.94
CA MET A 1 -13.50 7.57 -18.78
C MET A 1 -12.32 8.17 -18.02
N ARG A 2 -12.52 9.23 -17.22
CA ARG A 2 -11.44 9.82 -16.42
C ARG A 2 -11.39 9.24 -15.01
N ILE A 3 -10.23 8.76 -14.56
CA ILE A 3 -10.04 8.15 -13.25
C ILE A 3 -8.97 8.94 -12.49
N ALA A 4 -9.32 9.42 -11.31
CA ALA A 4 -8.35 10.02 -10.39
C ALA A 4 -7.71 8.94 -9.51
N PHE A 5 -6.39 8.95 -9.38
CA PHE A 5 -5.64 7.94 -8.65
C PHE A 5 -4.74 8.58 -7.58
N ASP A 6 -4.74 8.02 -6.38
CA ASP A 6 -3.93 8.51 -5.25
C ASP A 6 -2.45 8.21 -5.43
N GLY A 7 -1.68 9.25 -5.74
CA GLY A 7 -0.22 9.23 -5.86
C GLY A 7 0.50 9.57 -4.55
N THR A 8 -0.19 9.82 -3.45
CA THR A 8 0.47 10.15 -2.17
C THR A 8 1.45 9.09 -1.66
N PRO A 9 1.31 7.78 -1.98
CA PRO A 9 2.30 6.74 -1.66
C PRO A 9 3.47 6.63 -2.65
N LEU A 10 3.43 7.30 -3.81
CA LEU A 10 4.40 7.17 -4.90
C LEU A 10 5.65 8.04 -4.69
N THR A 11 6.26 7.94 -3.52
CA THR A 11 7.45 8.71 -3.15
C THR A 11 8.73 8.14 -3.76
N GLN A 12 9.84 8.91 -3.71
CA GLN A 12 11.17 8.43 -4.13
C GLN A 12 11.59 7.13 -3.43
N LEU A 13 11.33 7.02 -2.13
CA LEU A 13 11.52 5.78 -1.37
C LEU A 13 10.19 5.07 -1.22
N LEU A 14 10.00 3.97 -1.95
CA LEU A 14 8.78 3.18 -1.91
C LEU A 14 8.74 2.26 -0.68
N THR A 15 7.55 2.15 -0.11
CA THR A 15 7.20 1.12 0.89
C THR A 15 6.28 0.09 0.26
N GLY A 16 5.85 -0.96 0.98
CA GLY A 16 4.91 -1.95 0.45
C GLY A 16 3.64 -1.35 -0.16
N VAL A 17 3.07 -0.31 0.45
CA VAL A 17 1.93 0.42 -0.12
C VAL A 17 2.32 1.17 -1.39
N GLY A 18 3.50 1.80 -1.41
CA GLY A 18 4.02 2.48 -2.60
C GLY A 18 4.24 1.53 -3.79
N TYR A 19 4.83 0.35 -3.55
CA TYR A 19 4.97 -0.69 -4.57
C TYR A 19 3.59 -1.16 -5.05
N PHE A 20 2.66 -1.46 -4.14
CA PHE A 20 1.29 -1.83 -4.51
C PHE A 20 0.65 -0.76 -5.42
N THR A 21 0.70 0.52 -5.02
CA THR A 21 0.14 1.64 -5.77
C THR A 21 0.81 1.78 -7.14
N ALA A 22 2.14 1.68 -7.22
CA ALA A 22 2.89 1.82 -8.48
C ALA A 22 2.59 0.68 -9.46
N HIS A 23 2.57 -0.57 -8.99
CA HIS A 23 2.23 -1.72 -9.82
C HIS A 23 0.77 -1.68 -10.27
N GLN A 24 -0.15 -1.30 -9.38
CA GLN A 24 -1.57 -1.16 -9.74
C GLN A 24 -1.75 -0.08 -10.82
N LEU A 25 -1.16 1.11 -10.62
CA LEU A 25 -1.22 2.20 -11.61
C LEU A 25 -0.63 1.75 -12.97
N ARG A 26 0.50 1.04 -12.95
CA ARG A 26 1.15 0.53 -14.16
C ARG A 26 0.28 -0.44 -14.94
N HIS A 27 -0.39 -1.37 -14.26
CA HIS A 27 -1.25 -2.34 -14.94
C HIS A 27 -2.57 -1.69 -15.38
N LEU A 28 -3.15 -0.82 -14.56
CA LEU A 28 -4.32 -0.04 -14.97
C LEU A 28 -4.03 0.80 -16.21
N ALA A 29 -2.87 1.43 -16.31
CA ALA A 29 -2.51 2.21 -17.50
C ALA A 29 -2.35 1.36 -18.78
N LYS A 30 -2.04 0.07 -18.65
CA LYS A 30 -1.96 -0.86 -19.78
C LYS A 30 -3.34 -1.40 -20.19
N GLU A 31 -4.16 -1.77 -19.21
CA GLU A 31 -5.45 -2.41 -19.43
C GLU A 31 -6.58 -1.42 -19.74
N ALA A 32 -6.48 -0.18 -19.25
CA ALA A 32 -7.54 0.82 -19.36
C ALA A 32 -7.51 1.54 -20.73
N ALA A 33 -7.61 0.76 -21.80
CA ALA A 33 -7.65 1.25 -23.17
C ALA A 33 -8.81 2.26 -23.35
N GLY A 34 -8.48 3.54 -23.48
CA GLY A 34 -9.45 4.64 -23.64
C GLY A 34 -9.83 5.37 -22.36
N ASP A 35 -9.30 4.97 -21.20
CA ASP A 35 -9.45 5.71 -19.95
C ASP A 35 -8.30 6.72 -19.74
N GLU A 36 -8.65 7.89 -19.21
CA GLU A 36 -7.71 8.93 -18.85
C GLU A 36 -7.37 8.81 -17.36
N LEU A 37 -6.17 8.32 -17.05
CA LEU A 37 -5.66 8.25 -15.68
C LEU A 37 -5.00 9.57 -15.28
N VAL A 38 -5.44 10.12 -14.15
CA VAL A 38 -4.88 11.34 -13.56
C VAL A 38 -4.45 11.09 -12.12
N VAL A 39 -3.15 11.19 -11.85
CA VAL A 39 -2.61 10.99 -10.51
C VAL A 39 -2.64 12.30 -9.71
N VAL A 40 -3.22 12.24 -8.51
CA VAL A 40 -3.28 13.36 -7.56
C VAL A 40 -2.41 13.06 -6.34
N SER A 41 -1.59 14.02 -5.93
CA SER A 41 -0.68 13.86 -4.79
C SER A 41 -0.45 15.17 -4.05
N ASN A 42 -0.07 15.04 -2.77
CA ASN A 42 0.31 16.16 -1.90
C ASN A 42 1.81 16.49 -1.97
N ARG A 43 2.57 15.81 -2.82
CA ARG A 43 4.03 15.89 -2.90
C ARG A 43 4.52 15.41 -4.26
N GLU A 44 5.77 15.71 -4.54
CA GLU A 44 6.48 15.14 -5.68
C GLU A 44 6.49 13.62 -5.62
N MET A 45 6.31 13.02 -6.79
CA MET A 45 6.25 11.59 -6.99
C MET A 45 7.51 11.14 -7.73
N SER A 46 7.91 9.89 -7.53
CA SER A 46 9.01 9.32 -8.30
C SER A 46 8.59 9.20 -9.78
N PRO A 47 9.30 9.82 -10.74
CA PRO A 47 8.92 9.76 -12.15
C PRO A 47 8.81 8.33 -12.68
N GLU A 48 9.67 7.42 -12.20
CA GLU A 48 9.70 6.00 -12.58
C GLU A 48 8.42 5.23 -12.19
N THR A 49 7.63 5.78 -11.27
CA THR A 49 6.38 5.17 -10.82
C THR A 49 5.16 5.60 -11.63
N ILE A 50 5.31 6.62 -12.48
CA ILE A 50 4.24 7.15 -13.32
C ILE A 50 4.39 6.58 -14.73
N PRO A 51 3.47 5.71 -15.20
CA PRO A 51 3.53 5.16 -16.54
C PRO A 51 3.41 6.24 -17.62
N VAL A 52 3.97 5.97 -18.79
CA VAL A 52 3.81 6.83 -19.97
C VAL A 52 2.33 7.00 -20.30
N GLY A 53 1.92 8.24 -20.59
CA GLY A 53 0.53 8.58 -20.89
C GLY A 53 -0.35 8.89 -19.67
N VAL A 54 0.11 8.59 -18.45
CA VAL A 54 -0.60 8.96 -17.22
C VAL A 54 -0.36 10.44 -16.92
N LYS A 55 -1.45 11.21 -16.77
CA LYS A 55 -1.37 12.62 -16.42
C LYS A 55 -1.16 12.78 -14.91
N THR A 56 -0.48 13.84 -14.51
CA THR A 56 -0.32 14.21 -13.11
C THR A 56 -0.95 15.56 -12.85
N TRP A 57 -1.71 15.66 -11.76
CA TRP A 57 -2.14 16.96 -11.26
C TRP A 57 -0.95 17.60 -10.54
N ARG A 58 -0.65 18.88 -10.86
CA ARG A 58 0.54 19.59 -10.33
C ARG A 58 0.49 19.66 -8.81
N ALA A 59 1.22 18.74 -8.18
CA ALA A 59 1.32 18.65 -6.73
C ALA A 59 2.21 19.78 -6.20
N HIS A 60 1.59 20.79 -5.59
CA HIS A 60 2.34 21.66 -4.68
C HIS A 60 2.65 20.86 -3.41
N ARG A 61 3.90 20.89 -2.97
CA ARG A 61 4.34 20.15 -1.79
C ARG A 61 3.56 20.64 -0.56
N PHE A 62 2.78 19.74 0.04
CA PHE A 62 2.03 19.98 1.25
C PHE A 62 2.51 19.01 2.36
N PRO A 63 3.01 19.51 3.49
CA PRO A 63 3.74 18.69 4.47
C PRO A 63 2.85 17.64 5.14
N ILE A 64 1.60 17.99 5.43
CA ILE A 64 0.68 17.12 6.19
C ILE A 64 -0.34 16.49 5.24
N ARG A 65 -0.10 15.23 4.84
CA ARG A 65 -0.94 14.46 3.91
C ARG A 65 -2.43 14.50 4.28
N MET A 66 -2.76 14.32 5.56
CA MET A 66 -4.15 14.27 6.02
C MET A 66 -4.87 15.61 5.80
N LEU A 67 -4.23 16.74 6.09
CA LEU A 67 -4.82 18.06 5.90
C LEU A 67 -4.99 18.35 4.41
N TRP A 68 -3.98 18.03 3.60
CA TRP A 68 -4.10 18.10 2.14
C TRP A 68 -5.28 17.28 1.62
N MET A 69 -5.44 16.05 2.12
CA MET A 69 -6.51 15.14 1.71
C MET A 69 -7.90 15.70 2.01
N GLN A 70 -8.06 16.49 3.07
CA GLN A 70 -9.35 17.07 3.43
C GLN A 70 -9.60 18.46 2.82
N MET A 71 -8.54 19.23 2.53
CA MET A 71 -8.67 20.61 2.06
C MET A 71 -8.46 20.75 0.54
N LEU A 72 -7.31 20.31 0.04
CA LEU A 72 -6.88 20.58 -1.34
C LEU A 72 -7.23 19.45 -2.29
N ALA A 73 -7.28 18.20 -1.82
CA ALA A 73 -7.65 17.07 -2.66
C ALA A 73 -9.07 17.21 -3.26
N PRO A 74 -10.12 17.67 -2.55
CA PRO A 74 -11.41 17.95 -3.17
C PRO A 74 -11.34 18.97 -4.31
N LEU A 75 -10.52 20.03 -4.16
CA LEU A 75 -10.33 21.04 -5.20
C LEU A 75 -9.61 20.47 -6.41
N ALA A 76 -8.55 19.68 -6.17
CA ALA A 76 -7.84 18.95 -7.22
C ALA A 76 -8.79 18.01 -7.97
N LEU A 77 -9.59 17.21 -7.26
CA LEU A 77 -10.58 16.33 -7.87
C LEU A 77 -11.62 17.10 -8.69
N ARG A 78 -12.11 18.26 -8.22
CA ARG A 78 -13.04 19.10 -9.00
C ARG A 78 -12.40 19.60 -10.29
N SER A 79 -11.15 20.06 -10.23
CA SER A 79 -10.41 20.53 -11.41
C SER A 79 -10.16 19.40 -12.43
N VAL A 80 -9.99 18.17 -11.95
CA VAL A 80 -9.82 16.98 -12.81
C VAL A 80 -11.17 16.48 -13.33
N SER A 81 -12.26 16.64 -12.58
CA SER A 81 -13.60 16.09 -12.87
C SER A 81 -13.58 14.59 -13.21
N PRO A 82 -13.06 13.72 -12.32
CA PRO A 82 -13.01 12.29 -12.57
C PRO A 82 -14.39 11.63 -12.44
N LYS A 83 -14.61 10.54 -13.18
CA LYS A 83 -15.77 9.65 -13.02
C LYS A 83 -15.63 8.73 -11.80
N VAL A 84 -14.40 8.37 -11.44
CA VAL A 84 -14.06 7.57 -10.25
C VAL A 84 -12.77 8.09 -9.62
N ALA A 85 -12.69 8.11 -8.30
CA ALA A 85 -11.47 8.42 -7.56
C ALA A 85 -11.03 7.23 -6.68
N HIS A 86 -9.80 6.75 -6.86
CA HIS A 86 -9.26 5.62 -6.11
C HIS A 86 -8.13 6.04 -5.17
N PHE A 87 -8.37 5.89 -3.86
CA PHE A 87 -7.41 6.15 -2.79
C PHE A 87 -6.78 4.87 -2.27
N THR A 88 -5.48 4.69 -2.50
CA THR A 88 -4.79 3.41 -2.29
C THR A 88 -4.23 3.20 -0.89
N ASN A 89 -4.40 4.19 0.01
CA ASN A 89 -3.78 4.18 1.34
C ASN A 89 -4.74 4.68 2.42
N SER A 90 -5.86 3.97 2.55
CA SER A 90 -6.87 3.96 3.63
C SER A 90 -7.57 5.27 4.01
N ILE A 91 -7.24 6.39 3.37
CA ILE A 91 -7.83 7.70 3.65
C ILE A 91 -8.24 8.33 2.33
N SER A 92 -9.47 8.82 2.27
CA SER A 92 -10.00 9.63 1.19
C SER A 92 -10.48 11.00 1.71
N PRO A 93 -10.72 11.98 0.82
CA PRO A 93 -11.45 13.18 1.18
C PRO A 93 -12.85 12.83 1.68
N LEU A 94 -13.30 13.48 2.76
CA LEU A 94 -14.65 13.29 3.29
C LEU A 94 -15.71 14.04 2.47
N VAL A 95 -15.29 15.11 1.78
CA VAL A 95 -16.10 15.78 0.76
C VAL A 95 -16.07 14.92 -0.50
N LYS A 96 -17.20 14.28 -0.79
CA LYS A 96 -17.35 13.43 -1.98
C LYS A 96 -17.47 14.29 -3.23
N VAL A 97 -16.50 14.16 -4.13
CA VAL A 97 -16.49 14.84 -5.45
C VAL A 97 -16.88 13.87 -6.58
N ALA A 98 -16.53 12.59 -6.43
CA ALA A 98 -16.82 11.52 -7.37
C ALA A 98 -17.05 10.20 -6.60
N PRO A 99 -17.64 9.18 -7.22
CA PRO A 99 -17.60 7.81 -6.72
C PRO A 99 -16.19 7.43 -6.27
N THR A 100 -16.07 6.94 -5.04
CA THR A 100 -14.79 6.81 -4.35
C THR A 100 -14.52 5.36 -3.98
N VAL A 101 -13.37 4.85 -4.43
CA VAL A 101 -12.80 3.56 -4.07
C VAL A 101 -11.69 3.78 -3.04
N VAL A 102 -11.68 3.04 -1.94
CA VAL A 102 -10.59 3.12 -0.95
C VAL A 102 -9.97 1.75 -0.75
N THR A 103 -8.65 1.65 -0.88
CA THR A 103 -7.91 0.45 -0.48
C THR A 103 -7.54 0.53 0.99
N ILE A 104 -7.99 -0.45 1.77
CA ILE A 104 -7.62 -0.65 3.16
C ILE A 104 -6.79 -1.94 3.26
N HIS A 105 -5.48 -1.78 3.47
CA HIS A 105 -4.52 -2.88 3.50
C HIS A 105 -4.70 -3.79 4.71
N ASP A 106 -4.95 -3.20 5.88
CA ASP A 106 -5.17 -3.93 7.13
C ASP A 106 -5.92 -3.05 8.15
N MET A 107 -6.34 -3.69 9.24
CA MET A 107 -7.02 -3.05 10.37
C MET A 107 -6.11 -2.95 11.62
N THR A 108 -4.78 -2.97 11.45
CA THR A 108 -3.83 -2.96 12.57
C THR A 108 -3.97 -1.72 13.46
N LEU A 109 -4.34 -0.57 12.88
CA LEU A 109 -4.64 0.66 13.63
C LEU A 109 -5.75 0.49 14.68
N ARG A 110 -6.67 -0.47 14.49
CA ARG A 110 -7.74 -0.79 15.44
C ARG A 110 -7.45 -2.00 16.29
N LEU A 111 -6.88 -3.05 15.68
CA LEU A 111 -6.62 -4.33 16.33
C LEU A 111 -5.41 -4.28 17.28
N LEU A 112 -4.40 -3.50 16.91
CA LEU A 112 -3.11 -3.44 17.58
C LEU A 112 -2.74 -1.97 17.94
N PRO A 113 -3.61 -1.23 18.65
CA PRO A 113 -3.41 0.21 18.87
C PRO A 113 -2.11 0.51 19.65
N GLY A 114 -1.67 -0.40 20.54
CA GLY A 114 -0.42 -0.28 21.28
C GLY A 114 0.85 -0.38 20.42
N TYR A 115 0.75 -0.88 19.19
CA TYR A 115 1.86 -0.98 18.24
C TYR A 115 2.00 0.26 17.35
N HIS A 116 1.14 1.27 17.55
CA HIS A 116 1.14 2.49 16.76
C HIS A 116 1.33 3.72 17.65
N PRO A 117 2.10 4.72 17.21
CA PRO A 117 2.25 5.96 17.96
C PRO A 117 0.90 6.65 18.21
N PRO A 118 0.69 7.32 19.37
CA PRO A 118 -0.59 7.95 19.73
C PRO A 118 -1.14 8.91 18.66
N ARG A 119 -0.25 9.62 17.94
CA ARG A 119 -0.61 10.50 16.82
C ARG A 119 -1.38 9.81 15.70
N ARG A 120 -1.37 8.47 15.60
CA ARG A 120 -2.16 7.71 14.62
C ARG A 120 -3.62 7.51 15.03
N ARG A 121 -4.05 7.98 16.21
CA ARG A 121 -5.47 7.94 16.63
C ARG A 121 -6.36 8.70 15.66
N ILE A 122 -5.93 9.86 15.19
CA ILE A 122 -6.67 10.64 14.18
C ILE A 122 -6.74 9.90 12.84
N VAL A 123 -5.68 9.19 12.45
CA VAL A 123 -5.68 8.34 11.24
C VAL A 123 -6.73 7.24 11.37
N ARG A 124 -6.81 6.58 12.54
CA ARG A 124 -7.84 5.56 12.82
C ARG A 124 -9.27 6.09 12.65
N VAL A 125 -9.52 7.34 13.09
CA VAL A 125 -10.82 8.00 12.90
C VAL A 125 -11.07 8.25 11.42
N LEU A 126 -10.11 8.85 10.72
CA LEU A 126 -10.21 9.14 9.28
C LEU A 126 -10.40 7.89 8.42
N VAL A 127 -9.73 6.78 8.74
CA VAL A 127 -9.94 5.49 8.06
C VAL A 127 -11.39 5.03 8.21
N GLY A 128 -11.95 5.10 9.43
CA GLY A 128 -13.34 4.72 9.66
C GLY A 128 -14.34 5.61 8.91
N LEU A 129 -14.08 6.93 8.86
CA LEU A 129 -14.91 7.87 8.11
C LEU A 129 -14.79 7.66 6.59
N SER A 130 -13.57 7.40 6.09
CA SER A 130 -13.31 7.13 4.67
C SER A 130 -14.02 5.85 4.23
N ALA A 131 -13.90 4.77 5.01
CA ALA A 131 -14.57 3.50 4.72
C ALA A 131 -16.09 3.64 4.63
N ARG A 132 -16.71 4.35 5.58
CA ARG A 132 -18.18 4.53 5.58
C ARG A 132 -18.68 5.31 4.38
N ARG A 133 -17.90 6.29 3.91
CA ARG A 133 -18.20 7.15 2.76
C ARG A 133 -17.83 6.56 1.41
N ALA A 134 -16.95 5.55 1.38
CA ALA A 134 -16.52 4.90 0.16
C ALA A 134 -17.70 4.16 -0.51
N ASP A 135 -17.75 4.25 -1.83
CA ASP A 135 -18.68 3.50 -2.66
C ASP A 135 -18.23 2.04 -2.77
N ALA A 136 -16.91 1.82 -2.82
CA ALA A 136 -16.30 0.50 -2.75
C ALA A 136 -15.01 0.52 -1.93
N ILE A 137 -14.73 -0.59 -1.25
CA ILE A 137 -13.53 -0.79 -0.46
C ILE A 137 -12.78 -1.99 -1.04
N ILE A 138 -11.50 -1.80 -1.35
CA ILE A 138 -10.60 -2.89 -1.73
C ILE A 138 -9.78 -3.30 -0.51
N THR A 139 -9.62 -4.59 -0.29
CA THR A 139 -8.69 -5.13 0.71
C THR A 139 -7.96 -6.36 0.17
N LEU A 140 -6.89 -6.78 0.83
CA LEU A 140 -5.95 -7.75 0.29
C LEU A 140 -6.15 -9.19 0.80
N SER A 141 -7.12 -9.42 1.69
CA SER A 141 -7.42 -10.75 2.21
C SER A 141 -8.83 -10.82 2.81
N GLU A 142 -9.39 -12.04 2.88
CA GLU A 142 -10.66 -12.30 3.59
C GLU A 142 -10.56 -11.96 5.08
N SER A 143 -9.39 -12.17 5.70
CA SER A 143 -9.15 -11.78 7.10
C SER A 143 -9.35 -10.28 7.30
N ALA A 144 -8.71 -9.46 6.45
CA ALA A 144 -8.87 -8.01 6.49
C ALA A 144 -10.31 -7.58 6.14
N ARG A 145 -10.98 -8.26 5.19
CA ARG A 145 -12.39 -8.01 4.87
C ARG A 145 -13.30 -8.21 6.07
N ASN A 146 -13.16 -9.34 6.76
CA ASN A 146 -13.93 -9.65 7.96
C ASN A 146 -13.70 -8.61 9.06
N ASP A 147 -12.46 -8.19 9.26
CA ASP A 147 -12.13 -7.14 10.22
C ASP A 147 -12.68 -5.77 9.83
N ILE A 148 -12.66 -5.40 8.54
CA ILE A 148 -13.24 -4.15 8.04
C ILE A 148 -14.74 -4.11 8.32
N VAL A 149 -15.47 -5.17 7.93
CA VAL A 149 -16.92 -5.26 8.13
C VAL A 149 -17.24 -5.19 9.62
N ARG A 150 -16.60 -6.05 10.44
CA ARG A 150 -16.84 -6.14 11.88
C ARG A 150 -16.48 -4.86 12.63
N LEU A 151 -15.34 -4.24 12.33
CA LEU A 151 -14.81 -3.12 13.12
C LEU A 151 -15.25 -1.74 12.62
N LEU A 152 -15.61 -1.60 11.35
CA LEU A 152 -16.06 -0.33 10.77
C LEU A 152 -17.57 -0.25 10.60
N GLY A 153 -18.27 -1.39 10.60
CA GLY A 153 -19.72 -1.48 10.39
C GLY A 153 -20.13 -1.12 8.97
N VAL A 154 -19.31 -1.50 7.99
CA VAL A 154 -19.62 -1.29 6.56
C VAL A 154 -20.27 -2.56 5.97
N PRO A 155 -21.24 -2.42 5.05
CA PRO A 155 -21.85 -3.55 4.37
C PRO A 155 -20.81 -4.39 3.63
N SER A 156 -20.94 -5.71 3.73
CA SER A 156 -19.94 -6.67 3.25
C SER A 156 -19.83 -6.71 1.72
N GLU A 157 -20.89 -6.32 1.02
CA GLU A 157 -21.00 -6.20 -0.43
C GLU A 157 -20.21 -5.01 -0.99
N ARG A 158 -19.88 -4.02 -0.13
CA ARG A 158 -18.97 -2.91 -0.49
C ARG A 158 -17.50 -3.26 -0.29
N VAL A 159 -17.17 -4.41 0.31
CA VAL A 159 -15.79 -4.80 0.62
C VAL A 159 -15.36 -5.95 -0.29
N HIS A 160 -14.49 -5.62 -1.23
CA HIS A 160 -13.98 -6.54 -2.25
C HIS A 160 -12.56 -6.98 -1.90
N VAL A 161 -12.34 -8.30 -1.87
CA VAL A 161 -10.99 -8.84 -1.74
C VAL A 161 -10.33 -8.89 -3.10
N VAL A 162 -9.26 -8.11 -3.26
CA VAL A 162 -8.37 -8.14 -4.42
C VAL A 162 -6.99 -8.52 -3.91
N TYR A 163 -6.63 -9.79 -4.10
CA TYR A 163 -5.36 -10.33 -3.61
C TYR A 163 -4.17 -9.61 -4.25
N GLY A 164 -3.15 -9.33 -3.44
CA GLY A 164 -1.87 -8.87 -3.96
C GLY A 164 -1.13 -9.99 -4.67
N ALA A 165 -0.42 -9.65 -5.75
CA ALA A 165 0.47 -10.55 -6.46
C ALA A 165 1.92 -10.13 -6.25
N ALA A 166 2.84 -11.09 -6.28
CA ALA A 166 4.26 -10.81 -6.34
C ALA A 166 4.60 -10.17 -7.69
N ALA A 167 5.48 -9.17 -7.69
CA ALA A 167 5.94 -8.56 -8.92
C ALA A 167 6.80 -9.56 -9.75
N PRO A 168 6.90 -9.42 -11.07
CA PRO A 168 7.57 -10.39 -11.95
C PRO A 168 9.02 -10.71 -11.58
N GLU A 169 9.72 -9.77 -10.95
CA GLU A 169 11.08 -9.93 -10.44
C GLU A 169 11.18 -10.94 -9.28
N PHE A 170 10.09 -11.19 -8.55
CA PHE A 170 10.02 -12.20 -7.48
C PHE A 170 9.76 -13.58 -8.07
N ARG A 171 10.70 -14.05 -8.89
CA ARG A 171 10.69 -15.38 -9.50
C ARG A 171 11.89 -16.20 -9.03
N ARG A 172 11.78 -17.52 -9.15
CA ARG A 172 12.91 -18.41 -8.89
C ARG A 172 14.01 -18.18 -9.92
N ILE A 173 15.23 -17.95 -9.44
CA ILE A 173 16.44 -17.89 -10.27
C ILE A 173 17.06 -19.29 -10.25
N THR A 174 17.37 -19.83 -11.43
CA THR A 174 17.99 -21.16 -11.60
C THR A 174 19.42 -21.09 -12.12
N ASP A 175 19.86 -19.90 -12.56
CA ASP A 175 21.22 -19.63 -13.01
C ASP A 175 22.19 -19.75 -11.82
N GLN A 176 23.04 -20.78 -11.88
CA GLN A 176 23.99 -21.09 -10.80
C GLN A 176 25.10 -20.04 -10.69
N GLU A 177 25.60 -19.52 -11.81
CA GLU A 177 26.66 -18.51 -11.79
C GLU A 177 26.15 -17.22 -11.12
N HIS A 178 24.92 -16.82 -11.42
CA HIS A 178 24.28 -15.69 -10.75
C HIS A 178 24.08 -15.94 -9.25
N LEU A 179 23.60 -17.12 -8.87
CA LEU A 179 23.41 -17.48 -7.46
C LEU A 179 24.73 -17.50 -6.68
N GLU A 180 25.80 -18.03 -7.28
CA GLU A 180 27.16 -18.01 -6.70
C GLU A 180 27.72 -16.59 -6.60
N ALA A 181 27.51 -15.75 -7.63
CA ALA A 181 27.90 -14.36 -7.61
C ALA A 181 27.22 -13.59 -6.46
N ILE A 182 25.92 -13.81 -6.23
CA ILE A 182 25.18 -13.23 -5.11
C ILE A 182 25.68 -13.78 -3.77
N ARG A 183 25.92 -15.09 -3.67
CA ARG A 183 26.49 -15.71 -2.46
C ARG A 183 27.84 -15.09 -2.10
N ARG A 184 28.74 -14.93 -3.09
CA ARG A 184 30.04 -14.26 -2.90
C ARG A 184 29.87 -12.78 -2.53
N LYS A 185 29.02 -12.04 -3.23
CA LYS A 185 28.78 -10.61 -3.01
C LYS A 185 28.36 -10.28 -1.58
N TYR A 186 27.51 -11.12 -0.99
CA TYR A 186 26.98 -10.92 0.36
C TYR A 186 27.63 -11.83 1.41
N SER A 187 28.70 -12.55 1.05
CA SER A 187 29.38 -13.53 1.93
C SER A 187 28.42 -14.48 2.62
N LEU A 188 27.42 -14.99 1.88
CA LEU A 188 26.35 -15.81 2.46
C LEU A 188 26.85 -17.24 2.73
N PRO A 189 26.47 -17.84 3.86
CA PRO A 189 26.74 -19.25 4.12
C PRO A 189 25.91 -20.14 3.18
N GLU A 190 26.21 -21.44 3.19
CA GLU A 190 25.46 -22.43 2.42
C GLU A 190 23.96 -22.39 2.75
N ARG A 191 23.64 -22.30 4.05
CA ARG A 191 22.29 -22.21 4.59
C ARG A 191 22.14 -20.93 5.42
N PHE A 192 21.13 -20.13 5.12
CA PHE A 192 20.80 -18.91 5.86
C PHE A 192 19.29 -18.77 6.04
N VAL A 193 18.89 -17.98 7.03
CA VAL A 193 17.51 -17.54 7.22
C VAL A 193 17.45 -16.05 6.89
N LEU A 194 16.55 -15.67 5.99
CA LEU A 194 16.32 -14.27 5.63
C LEU A 194 14.99 -13.79 6.20
N SER A 195 15.02 -12.67 6.91
CA SER A 195 13.82 -11.93 7.33
C SER A 195 13.91 -10.50 6.80
N LEU A 196 12.96 -10.12 5.96
CA LEU A 196 12.90 -8.79 5.36
C LEU A 196 11.64 -8.05 5.84
N GLY A 197 11.84 -6.85 6.37
CA GLY A 197 10.75 -5.96 6.75
C GLY A 197 11.17 -4.89 7.74
N THR A 198 10.31 -3.90 7.95
CA THR A 198 10.50 -2.89 9.00
C THR A 198 10.56 -3.56 10.36
N ILE A 199 11.54 -3.17 11.19
CA ILE A 199 11.67 -3.63 12.57
C ILE A 199 10.51 -3.04 13.37
N GLU A 200 9.49 -3.87 13.59
CA GLU A 200 8.30 -3.49 14.34
C GLU A 200 7.92 -4.63 15.29
N PRO A 201 7.44 -4.33 16.51
CA PRO A 201 7.15 -5.38 17.49
C PRO A 201 6.13 -6.43 16.98
N ARG A 202 5.20 -6.02 16.10
CA ARG A 202 4.21 -6.92 15.47
C ARG A 202 4.80 -7.95 14.49
N LYS A 203 6.04 -7.74 14.02
CA LYS A 203 6.75 -8.72 13.17
C LYS A 203 7.36 -9.86 13.97
N ASN A 204 7.36 -9.75 15.29
CA ASN A 204 7.75 -10.82 16.21
C ASN A 204 9.15 -11.39 15.93
N LEU A 205 10.10 -10.51 15.61
CA LEU A 205 11.51 -10.87 15.42
C LEU A 205 12.11 -11.61 16.63
N PRO A 206 11.73 -11.34 17.90
CA PRO A 206 12.20 -12.14 19.02
C PRO A 206 11.85 -13.64 18.88
N ARG A 207 10.65 -13.97 18.38
CA ARG A 207 10.28 -15.38 18.14
C ARG A 207 11.15 -16.00 17.05
N LEU A 208 11.45 -15.26 15.98
CA LEU A 208 12.35 -15.73 14.93
C LEU A 208 13.74 -16.05 15.49
N LEU A 209 14.31 -15.14 16.29
CA LEU A 209 15.62 -15.32 16.92
C LEU A 209 15.63 -16.50 17.90
N ASN A 210 14.58 -16.67 18.70
CA ASN A 210 14.44 -17.81 19.60
C ASN A 210 14.35 -19.13 18.83
N ALA A 211 13.64 -19.16 17.71
CA ALA A 211 13.58 -20.35 16.85
C ALA A 211 14.96 -20.65 16.23
N PHE A 212 15.66 -19.63 15.73
CA PHE A 212 17.01 -19.76 15.20
C PHE A 212 17.99 -20.30 16.24
N ALA A 213 17.98 -19.76 17.47
CA ALA A 213 18.81 -20.23 18.56
C ALA A 213 18.58 -21.71 18.91
N ARG A 214 17.31 -22.16 18.88
CA ARG A 214 16.96 -23.58 19.08
C ARG A 214 17.50 -24.47 17.95
N LEU A 215 17.42 -24.03 16.70
CA LEU A 215 17.97 -24.78 15.56
C LEU A 215 19.49 -24.92 15.66
N LYS A 216 20.18 -23.84 16.06
CA LYS A 216 21.63 -23.84 16.27
C LYS A 216 22.03 -24.78 17.42
N LYS A 217 21.32 -24.72 18.56
CA LYS A 217 21.57 -25.64 19.70
C LYS A 217 21.38 -27.11 19.34
N ALA A 218 20.45 -27.41 18.43
CA ALA A 218 20.19 -28.77 17.96
C ALA A 218 21.12 -29.23 16.83
N ASN A 219 22.14 -28.44 16.44
CA ASN A 219 23.00 -28.68 15.27
C ASN A 219 22.22 -28.90 13.96
N ARG A 220 21.01 -28.34 13.85
CA ARG A 220 20.15 -28.45 12.64
C ARG A 220 20.34 -27.29 11.67
N PHE A 221 21.13 -26.30 12.06
CA PHE A 221 21.53 -25.15 11.26
C PHE A 221 23.04 -24.94 11.49
N PRO A 222 23.82 -24.72 10.42
CA PRO A 222 25.27 -24.55 10.56
C PRO A 222 25.59 -23.25 11.30
#